data_AF-A0AAV6CA72-F1
#
_entry.id   AF-A0AAV6CA72-F1
#
_cell.length_a   1.000
_cell.length_b   1.000
_cell.length_c   1.000
_cell.angle_alpha   90.00
_cell.angle_beta   90.00
_cell.angle_gamma   90.00
#
_symmetry.space_group_name_H-M   'P 1'
#
loop_
_entity.id
_entity.type
_entity.pdbx_description
1 polymer ?
#
loop_
_entity_poly.entity_id
_entity_poly.type
_entity_poly.pdbx_seq_one_letter_code
_entity_poly.pdbx_strand_id
1 'polypeptide(L)'
;MVDSAQNDGVAANRWSARNQLIAISGGVSANFQYDAFGRRVSKTVGPTTQFLYDGANPVQELSGTGVSANLLTGLGVDEYFQRTDGNGPANFLRDALGSTVPLTGPGGATLASYTYGPFGSTTVAGNSSNPYQFTSREDDSTGLYFYRARYYSTALQRFISEDPTEFGGGNNLYRYAGDQPLIAGDPMGTQGVIDSILNHFYPPPPPPPSPNAPPGPAMLITDYSTSATVVGWEPPGSQNHNRPVPEYAPNGWTTFYPGGDAEPISIPSLTLPQSSAKPGAGLPYCSGWGVTVESRPGAAFGGTLINTGDPPRGRDIHGGGSGLANPYAPNQPLTMTNGCTRMHNEDVQNLANAIKQYQQNNPNAPPIQYCRSQ
;
A
#
# COMPACT_ATOMS: atom_id res chain seq x y z
N MET A 1 -7.29 0.93 30.67
CA MET A 1 -8.18 1.87 29.94
C MET A 1 -7.60 3.26 30.10
N VAL A 2 -7.04 3.83 29.05
CA VAL A 2 -6.64 5.25 29.04
C VAL A 2 -7.27 5.85 27.79
N ASP A 3 -8.39 6.56 27.99
CA ASP A 3 -9.06 7.37 26.98
C ASP A 3 -8.33 8.73 26.98
N SER A 4 -7.43 8.95 26.03
CA SER A 4 -6.73 10.23 25.92
C SER A 4 -7.54 11.17 25.03
N ALA A 5 -8.33 12.05 25.66
CA ALA A 5 -8.97 13.15 24.96
C ALA A 5 -7.91 14.21 24.62
N GLN A 6 -7.53 14.32 23.34
CA GLN A 6 -6.87 15.54 22.85
C GLN A 6 -7.97 16.54 22.48
N ASN A 7 -7.99 17.66 23.21
CA ASN A 7 -8.93 18.75 23.06
C ASN A 7 -8.22 19.88 22.30
N ASP A 8 -8.67 20.17 21.08
CA ASP A 8 -8.17 21.29 20.26
C ASP A 8 -8.92 22.61 20.53
N GLY A 9 -9.75 22.63 21.58
CA GLY A 9 -10.44 23.81 22.08
C GLY A 9 -11.84 24.05 21.48
N VAL A 10 -12.28 23.23 20.52
CA VAL A 10 -13.63 23.35 19.91
C VAL A 10 -14.32 21.97 19.76
N ALA A 11 -13.56 20.87 19.67
CA ALA A 11 -14.07 19.51 19.70
C ALA A 11 -13.29 18.61 20.67
N ALA A 12 -14.00 17.76 21.41
CA ALA A 12 -13.37 16.70 22.19
C ALA A 12 -13.33 15.42 21.34
N ASN A 13 -12.12 15.08 20.90
CA ASN A 13 -11.81 13.88 20.12
C ASN A 13 -11.50 12.72 21.08
N ARG A 14 -12.10 11.55 20.83
CA ARG A 14 -11.86 10.32 21.60
C ARG A 14 -11.23 9.27 20.71
N TRP A 15 -10.27 8.53 21.27
CA TRP A 15 -9.43 7.60 20.52
C TRP A 15 -9.51 6.19 21.10
N SER A 16 -9.44 5.19 20.24
CA SER A 16 -9.31 3.79 20.66
C SER A 16 -7.89 3.50 21.17
N ALA A 17 -7.72 2.35 21.82
CA ALA A 17 -6.38 1.87 22.23
C ALA A 17 -5.44 1.56 21.04
N ARG A 18 -5.97 1.58 19.80
CA ARG A 18 -5.18 1.45 18.56
C ARG A 18 -4.95 2.80 17.87
N ASN A 19 -5.12 3.92 18.61
CA ASN A 19 -4.99 5.28 18.10
C ASN A 19 -5.92 5.60 16.92
N GLN A 20 -7.13 5.04 16.91
CA GLN A 20 -8.15 5.34 15.90
C GLN A 20 -9.18 6.32 16.47
N LEU A 21 -9.58 7.35 15.72
CA LEU A 21 -10.59 8.31 16.15
C LEU A 21 -11.95 7.61 16.23
N ILE A 22 -12.51 7.46 17.43
CA ILE A 22 -13.78 6.74 17.63
C ILE A 22 -14.95 7.68 17.88
N ALA A 23 -14.70 8.92 18.33
CA ALA A 23 -15.75 9.91 18.46
C ALA A 23 -15.21 11.34 18.35
N ILE A 24 -16.07 12.23 17.85
CA ILE A 24 -15.92 13.68 17.89
C ILE A 24 -17.15 14.22 18.63
N SER A 25 -16.93 15.14 19.56
CA SER A 25 -18.01 15.82 20.28
C SER A 25 -17.77 17.32 20.29
N GLY A 26 -18.84 18.12 20.22
CA GLY A 26 -18.77 19.57 20.06
C GLY A 26 -19.81 20.07 19.05
N GLY A 27 -19.44 21.03 18.20
CA GLY A 27 -20.34 21.60 17.18
C GLY A 27 -20.88 20.58 16.17
N VAL A 28 -20.10 19.54 15.87
CA VAL A 28 -20.54 18.36 15.11
C VAL A 28 -20.22 17.12 15.96
N SER A 29 -21.18 16.21 16.07
CA SER A 29 -20.98 14.94 16.77
C SER A 29 -20.80 13.81 15.76
N ALA A 30 -19.79 12.97 16.00
CA ALA A 30 -19.47 11.83 15.16
C ALA A 30 -19.11 10.60 16.01
N ASN A 31 -19.46 9.40 15.52
CA ASN A 31 -18.99 8.13 16.07
C ASN A 31 -18.50 7.23 14.95
N PHE A 32 -17.40 6.51 15.17
CA PHE A 32 -16.76 5.67 14.17
C PHE A 32 -16.45 4.28 14.72
N GLN A 33 -16.55 3.27 13.86
CA GLN A 33 -16.19 1.88 14.17
C GLN A 33 -15.25 1.34 13.10
N TYR A 34 -14.31 0.50 13.53
CA TYR A 34 -13.26 -0.07 12.69
C TYR A 34 -13.23 -1.58 12.80
N ASP A 35 -12.85 -2.25 11.71
CA ASP A 35 -12.56 -3.68 11.74
C ASP A 35 -11.14 -3.96 12.25
N ALA A 36 -10.79 -5.25 12.32
CA ALA A 36 -9.48 -5.69 12.79
C ALA A 36 -8.31 -5.23 11.91
N PHE A 37 -8.57 -4.92 10.64
CA PHE A 37 -7.59 -4.43 9.65
C PHE A 37 -7.47 -2.90 9.66
N GLY A 38 -8.26 -2.20 10.49
CA GLY A 38 -8.23 -0.76 10.62
C GLY A 38 -9.08 -0.01 9.59
N ARG A 39 -9.92 -0.70 8.82
CA ARG A 39 -10.88 -0.06 7.90
C ARG A 39 -12.09 0.40 8.68
N ARG A 40 -12.65 1.56 8.32
CA ARG A 40 -13.82 2.13 9.00
C ARG A 40 -15.11 1.46 8.52
N VAL A 41 -15.62 0.50 9.28
CA VAL A 41 -16.83 -0.24 8.93
C VAL A 41 -18.12 0.51 9.22
N SER A 42 -18.09 1.55 10.07
CA SER A 42 -19.25 2.41 10.28
C SER A 42 -18.85 3.83 10.67
N LYS A 43 -19.64 4.80 10.21
CA LYS A 43 -19.65 6.18 10.70
C LYS A 43 -21.08 6.62 11.04
N THR A 44 -21.22 7.43 12.06
CA THR A 44 -22.48 8.12 12.39
C THR A 44 -22.18 9.60 12.52
N VAL A 45 -22.52 10.36 11.49
CA VAL A 45 -22.45 11.84 11.47
C VAL A 45 -23.80 12.31 10.97
N GLY A 46 -24.72 12.55 11.89
CA GLY A 46 -26.16 12.53 11.57
C GLY A 46 -26.62 11.07 11.36
N PRO A 47 -27.01 10.65 10.15
CA PRO A 47 -27.33 9.25 9.88
C PRO A 47 -26.11 8.32 10.03
N THR A 48 -26.38 7.05 10.33
CA THR A 48 -25.36 6.00 10.32
C THR A 48 -25.19 5.45 8.91
N THR A 49 -23.95 5.36 8.47
CA THR A 49 -23.53 4.64 7.26
C THR A 49 -22.62 3.49 7.69
N GLN A 50 -22.89 2.29 7.18
CA GLN A 50 -21.96 1.16 7.27
C GLN A 50 -21.32 0.89 5.91
N PHE A 51 -20.14 0.27 5.91
CA PHE A 51 -19.35 0.08 4.70
C PHE A 51 -18.99 -1.39 4.49
N LEU A 52 -19.14 -1.87 3.26
CA LEU A 52 -18.56 -3.12 2.78
C LEU A 52 -17.39 -2.79 1.86
N TYR A 53 -16.33 -3.58 1.97
CA TYR A 53 -15.04 -3.30 1.36
C TYR A 53 -14.61 -4.41 0.40
N ASP A 54 -14.00 -4.00 -0.71
CA ASP A 54 -13.07 -4.81 -1.48
C ASP A 54 -11.66 -4.24 -1.31
N GLY A 55 -10.75 -5.03 -0.75
CA GLY A 55 -9.45 -4.55 -0.28
C GLY A 55 -9.58 -3.31 0.63
N ALA A 56 -9.03 -2.19 0.17
CA ALA A 56 -9.02 -0.90 0.87
C ALA A 56 -10.15 0.06 0.44
N ASN A 57 -10.93 -0.30 -0.57
CA ASN A 57 -11.97 0.56 -1.15
C ASN A 57 -13.36 0.14 -0.65
N PRO A 58 -14.20 1.07 -0.17
CA PRO A 58 -15.60 0.79 0.06
C PRO A 58 -16.29 0.54 -1.30
N VAL A 59 -17.00 -0.58 -1.40
CA VAL A 59 -17.77 -0.97 -2.59
C VAL A 59 -19.27 -0.85 -2.38
N GLN A 60 -19.73 -0.86 -1.12
CA GLN A 60 -21.11 -0.58 -0.78
C GLN A 60 -21.21 0.24 0.51
N GLU A 61 -22.20 1.12 0.52
CA GLU A 61 -22.68 1.82 1.70
C GLU A 61 -24.03 1.23 2.10
N LEU A 62 -24.24 1.04 3.39
CA LEU A 62 -25.46 0.51 3.97
C LEU A 62 -26.09 1.51 4.94
N SER A 63 -27.41 1.42 5.07
CA SER A 63 -28.20 1.98 6.16
C SER A 63 -28.88 0.84 6.89
N GLY A 64 -28.29 0.42 8.01
CA GLY A 64 -28.69 -0.81 8.70
C GLY A 64 -28.35 -2.03 7.85
N THR A 65 -29.36 -2.80 7.43
CA THR A 65 -29.18 -3.96 6.56
C THR A 65 -29.46 -3.68 5.08
N GLY A 66 -29.93 -2.47 4.75
CA GLY A 66 -30.25 -2.08 3.37
C GLY A 66 -29.07 -1.40 2.68
N VAL A 67 -28.85 -1.69 1.40
CA VAL A 67 -27.85 -0.98 0.59
C VAL A 67 -28.36 0.43 0.31
N SER A 68 -27.59 1.45 0.71
CA SER A 68 -27.88 2.86 0.47
C SER A 68 -27.11 3.43 -0.73
N ALA A 69 -25.93 2.89 -1.03
CA ALA A 69 -25.21 3.20 -2.26
C ALA A 69 -24.30 2.04 -2.71
N ASN A 70 -24.08 1.93 -4.01
CA ASN A 70 -23.05 1.05 -4.59
C ASN A 70 -21.95 1.91 -5.23
N LEU A 71 -20.71 1.46 -5.11
CA LEU A 71 -19.57 2.09 -5.74
C LEU A 71 -18.97 1.15 -6.79
N LEU A 72 -18.77 1.67 -7.99
CA LEU A 72 -17.93 1.02 -8.99
C LEU A 72 -16.49 1.49 -8.77
N THR A 73 -15.62 0.55 -8.41
CA THR A 73 -14.20 0.80 -8.13
C THR A 73 -13.31 0.14 -9.18
N GLY A 74 -12.14 0.70 -9.41
CA GLY A 74 -11.05 0.06 -10.13
C GLY A 74 -10.18 -0.79 -9.20
N LEU A 75 -9.01 -1.16 -9.72
CA LEU A 75 -8.05 -2.02 -9.02
C LEU A 75 -7.14 -1.22 -8.08
N GLY A 76 -6.99 0.09 -8.32
CA GLY A 76 -6.19 1.00 -7.49
C GLY A 76 -6.91 1.39 -6.20
N VAL A 77 -6.12 1.74 -5.18
CA VAL A 77 -6.65 2.38 -3.96
C VAL A 77 -7.21 3.75 -4.32
N ASP A 78 -8.40 4.07 -3.80
CA ASP A 78 -9.14 5.32 -4.05
C ASP A 78 -9.61 5.48 -5.51
N GLU A 79 -9.64 4.39 -6.27
CA GLU A 79 -10.06 4.41 -7.66
C GLU A 79 -11.59 4.25 -7.80
N TYR A 80 -12.37 5.29 -7.50
CA TYR A 80 -13.84 5.31 -7.74
C TYR A 80 -14.22 5.82 -9.14
N PHE A 81 -15.09 5.10 -9.85
CA PHE A 81 -15.62 5.51 -11.16
C PHE A 81 -17.06 6.02 -11.09
N GLN A 82 -17.89 5.39 -10.25
CA GLN A 82 -19.28 5.79 -10.07
C GLN A 82 -19.76 5.48 -8.66
N ARG A 83 -20.60 6.34 -8.09
CA ARG A 83 -21.41 6.07 -6.89
C ARG A 83 -22.87 6.17 -7.27
N THR A 84 -23.65 5.13 -6.98
CA THR A 84 -25.08 5.06 -7.29
C THR A 84 -25.86 4.92 -6.00
N ASP A 85 -26.68 5.93 -5.68
CA ASP A 85 -27.57 5.93 -4.51
C ASP A 85 -29.03 6.14 -4.91
N GLY A 86 -29.90 6.46 -3.96
CA GLY A 86 -31.33 6.72 -4.21
C GLY A 86 -31.63 7.88 -5.16
N ASN A 87 -30.68 8.77 -5.43
CA ASN A 87 -30.80 9.86 -6.40
C ASN A 87 -30.33 9.47 -7.81
N GLY A 88 -29.75 8.27 -7.98
CA GLY A 88 -29.23 7.76 -9.24
C GLY A 88 -27.70 7.71 -9.30
N PRO A 89 -27.13 7.38 -10.48
CA PRO A 89 -25.70 7.25 -10.67
C PRO A 89 -25.01 8.61 -10.76
N ALA A 90 -23.86 8.71 -10.10
CA ALA A 90 -22.99 9.87 -10.11
C ALA A 90 -21.57 9.42 -10.49
N ASN A 91 -21.08 9.87 -11.64
CA ASN A 91 -19.79 9.50 -12.21
C ASN A 91 -18.70 10.47 -11.75
N PHE A 92 -17.58 9.93 -11.29
CA PHE A 92 -16.43 10.69 -10.83
C PHE A 92 -15.54 11.06 -12.01
N LEU A 93 -15.31 12.36 -12.20
CA LEU A 93 -14.26 12.87 -13.07
C LEU A 93 -13.18 13.49 -12.19
N ARG A 94 -11.93 13.05 -12.36
CA ARG A 94 -10.85 13.29 -11.39
C ARG A 94 -9.66 14.03 -11.99
N ASP A 95 -8.94 14.77 -11.14
CA ASP A 95 -7.65 15.35 -11.47
C ASP A 95 -6.50 14.33 -11.35
N ALA A 96 -5.26 14.80 -11.57
CA ALA A 96 -4.05 13.97 -11.51
C ALA A 96 -3.71 13.42 -10.11
N LEU A 97 -4.28 14.01 -9.04
CA LEU A 97 -4.17 13.49 -7.68
C LEU A 97 -5.31 12.52 -7.33
N GLY A 98 -6.25 12.31 -8.25
CA GLY A 98 -7.46 11.54 -8.01
C GLY A 98 -8.56 12.33 -7.30
N SER A 99 -8.46 13.65 -7.14
CA SER A 99 -9.53 14.45 -6.54
C SER A 99 -10.72 14.57 -7.49
N THR A 100 -11.94 14.41 -6.98
CA THR A 100 -13.17 14.60 -7.77
C THR A 100 -13.29 16.07 -8.18
N VAL A 101 -13.34 16.40 -9.47
CA VAL A 101 -13.49 17.79 -9.94
C VAL A 101 -14.96 18.06 -10.31
N PRO A 102 -15.54 17.46 -11.36
CA PRO A 102 -16.99 17.37 -11.45
C PRO A 102 -17.51 15.97 -11.16
N LEU A 103 -18.74 15.95 -10.65
CA LEU A 103 -19.56 14.76 -10.51
C LEU A 103 -20.71 14.86 -11.52
N THR A 104 -20.83 13.89 -12.42
CA THR A 104 -21.81 13.94 -13.52
C THR A 104 -22.86 12.84 -13.42
N GLY A 105 -24.11 13.20 -13.66
CA GLY A 105 -25.23 12.26 -13.70
C GLY A 105 -25.45 11.67 -15.09
N PRO A 106 -26.59 11.00 -15.30
CA PRO A 106 -27.01 10.50 -16.61
C PRO A 106 -26.98 11.61 -17.68
N GLY A 107 -26.49 11.27 -18.88
CA GLY A 107 -26.39 12.22 -19.98
C GLY A 107 -25.31 13.30 -19.82
N GLY A 108 -24.44 13.19 -18.80
CA GLY A 108 -23.33 14.12 -18.58
C GLY A 108 -23.72 15.41 -17.85
N ALA A 109 -24.92 15.49 -17.28
CA ALA A 109 -25.34 16.64 -16.49
C ALA A 109 -24.48 16.79 -15.23
N THR A 110 -23.91 17.96 -14.99
CA THR A 110 -23.13 18.23 -13.77
C THR A 110 -24.04 18.29 -12.55
N LEU A 111 -23.82 17.40 -11.58
CA LEU A 111 -24.54 17.36 -10.30
C LEU A 111 -23.87 18.28 -9.27
N ALA A 112 -22.55 18.18 -9.18
CA ALA A 112 -21.72 19.02 -8.33
C ALA A 112 -20.34 19.22 -8.95
N SER A 113 -19.71 20.35 -8.63
CA SER A 113 -18.33 20.67 -8.98
C SER A 113 -17.57 21.05 -7.71
N TYR A 114 -16.34 20.58 -7.61
CA TYR A 114 -15.45 20.80 -6.48
C TYR A 114 -14.19 21.50 -6.96
N THR A 115 -13.74 22.48 -6.19
CA THR A 115 -12.42 23.11 -6.36
C THR A 115 -11.63 23.02 -5.07
N TYR A 116 -10.32 22.88 -5.20
CA TYR A 116 -9.42 22.61 -4.08
C TYR A 116 -8.30 23.66 -4.01
N GLY A 117 -7.98 24.10 -2.80
CA GLY A 117 -6.67 24.69 -2.53
C GLY A 117 -5.58 23.60 -2.49
N PRO A 118 -4.28 23.96 -2.47
CA PRO A 118 -3.18 23.00 -2.55
C PRO A 118 -3.25 21.87 -1.52
N PHE A 119 -3.71 22.17 -0.31
CA PHE A 119 -3.86 21.21 0.79
C PHE A 119 -5.30 20.69 0.96
N GLY A 120 -6.13 20.78 -0.06
CA GLY A 120 -7.47 20.18 -0.09
C GLY A 120 -8.60 21.03 0.50
N SER A 121 -8.38 22.32 0.81
CA SER A 121 -9.48 23.21 1.20
C SER A 121 -10.52 23.24 0.08
N THR A 122 -11.73 22.73 0.35
CA THR A 122 -12.69 22.43 -0.72
C THR A 122 -13.79 23.48 -0.81
N THR A 123 -14.10 23.92 -2.04
CA THR A 123 -15.32 24.68 -2.35
C THR A 123 -16.21 23.84 -3.24
N VAL A 124 -17.51 23.79 -2.92
CA VAL A 124 -18.49 22.97 -3.63
C VAL A 124 -19.52 23.87 -4.29
N ALA A 125 -19.84 23.60 -5.56
CA ALA A 125 -20.97 24.18 -6.28
C ALA A 125 -21.93 23.07 -6.71
N GLY A 126 -23.24 23.33 -6.63
CA GLY A 126 -24.27 22.32 -6.87
C GLY A 126 -24.63 21.55 -5.60
N ASN A 127 -25.31 20.41 -5.75
CA ASN A 127 -25.73 19.58 -4.64
C ASN A 127 -25.49 18.11 -4.96
N SER A 128 -24.83 17.40 -4.04
CA SER A 128 -24.58 15.97 -4.14
C SER A 128 -24.43 15.38 -2.76
N SER A 129 -24.86 14.12 -2.62
CA SER A 129 -24.63 13.26 -1.46
C SER A 129 -23.24 12.63 -1.46
N ASN A 130 -22.39 12.91 -2.46
CA ASN A 130 -21.07 12.33 -2.60
C ASN A 130 -20.10 12.79 -1.49
N PRO A 131 -19.51 11.86 -0.71
CA PRO A 131 -18.52 12.23 0.28
C PRO A 131 -17.07 12.17 -0.25
N TYR A 132 -16.80 11.55 -1.42
CA TYR A 132 -15.44 11.33 -1.93
C TYR A 132 -14.96 12.53 -2.76
N GLN A 133 -14.08 13.35 -2.17
CA GLN A 133 -13.68 14.66 -2.70
C GLN A 133 -12.16 14.74 -2.97
N PHE A 134 -11.40 15.48 -2.15
CA PHE A 134 -9.96 15.68 -2.32
C PHE A 134 -9.20 14.35 -2.28
N THR A 135 -8.39 14.06 -3.31
CA THR A 135 -7.69 12.76 -3.52
C THR A 135 -8.61 11.53 -3.39
N SER A 136 -9.89 11.69 -3.76
CA SER A 136 -10.92 10.65 -3.60
C SER A 136 -11.13 10.20 -2.14
N ARG A 137 -10.74 11.01 -1.16
CA ARG A 137 -10.96 10.73 0.26
C ARG A 137 -12.28 11.30 0.75
N GLU A 138 -12.79 10.65 1.78
CA GLU A 138 -14.12 10.91 2.32
C GLU A 138 -14.10 12.15 3.22
N ASP A 139 -14.82 13.20 2.83
CA ASP A 139 -15.15 14.32 3.72
C ASP A 139 -16.33 13.93 4.60
N ASP A 140 -16.11 13.86 5.91
CA ASP A 140 -17.13 13.47 6.86
C ASP A 140 -18.10 14.59 7.23
N SER A 141 -17.95 15.79 6.67
CA SER A 141 -18.66 17.00 7.13
C SER A 141 -18.37 17.34 8.60
N THR A 142 -17.24 16.85 9.13
CA THR A 142 -16.71 17.16 10.46
C THR A 142 -15.56 18.17 10.40
N GLY A 143 -15.21 18.64 9.20
CA GLY A 143 -13.97 19.39 8.94
C GLY A 143 -12.74 18.51 8.75
N LEU A 144 -12.91 17.19 8.77
CA LEU A 144 -11.85 16.20 8.61
C LEU A 144 -12.14 15.26 7.44
N TYR A 145 -11.07 14.91 6.74
CA TYR A 145 -11.06 13.84 5.76
C TYR A 145 -10.59 12.54 6.40
N PHE A 146 -11.30 11.45 6.14
CA PHE A 146 -10.87 10.12 6.57
C PHE A 146 -9.80 9.58 5.61
N TYR A 147 -8.60 9.28 6.10
CA TYR A 147 -7.45 8.77 5.35
C TYR A 147 -7.02 7.38 5.86
N ARG A 148 -7.99 6.54 6.24
CA ARG A 148 -7.76 5.18 6.77
C ARG A 148 -7.04 5.21 8.11
N ALA A 149 -5.72 5.19 8.12
CA ALA A 149 -4.94 5.15 9.35
C ALA A 149 -5.04 6.44 10.16
N ARG A 150 -5.31 7.58 9.49
CA ARG A 150 -5.38 8.90 10.13
C ARG A 150 -6.56 9.72 9.61
N TYR A 151 -6.88 10.79 10.34
CA TYR A 151 -7.78 11.84 9.88
C TYR A 151 -6.95 13.08 9.51
N TYR A 152 -7.28 13.67 8.37
CA TYR A 152 -6.59 14.82 7.81
C TYR A 152 -7.44 16.09 7.96
N SER A 153 -6.82 17.16 8.45
CA SER A 153 -7.45 18.48 8.54
C SER A 153 -6.93 19.37 7.40
N THR A 154 -7.82 19.78 6.50
CA THR A 154 -7.50 20.74 5.44
C THR A 154 -7.25 22.14 6.00
N ALA A 155 -7.88 22.48 7.13
CA ALA A 155 -7.71 23.75 7.83
C ALA A 155 -6.33 23.88 8.49
N LEU A 156 -5.84 22.79 9.10
CA LEU A 156 -4.49 22.72 9.69
C LEU A 156 -3.41 22.29 8.70
N GLN A 157 -3.82 21.81 7.51
CA GLN A 157 -2.96 21.28 6.45
C GLN A 157 -2.07 20.12 6.92
N ARG A 158 -2.61 19.27 7.80
CA ARG A 158 -1.88 18.16 8.42
C ARG A 158 -2.82 17.09 8.97
N PHE A 159 -2.29 15.92 9.30
CA PHE A 159 -3.01 14.92 10.08
C PHE A 159 -3.23 15.39 11.52
N ILE A 160 -4.31 14.92 12.13
CA ILE A 160 -4.65 15.24 13.54
C ILE A 160 -4.14 14.19 14.54
N SER A 161 -3.41 13.19 14.06
CA SER A 161 -2.75 12.16 14.86
C SER A 161 -1.38 11.84 14.29
N GLU A 162 -0.51 11.30 15.14
CA GLU A 162 0.82 10.85 14.75
C GLU A 162 0.74 9.71 13.72
N ASP A 163 1.74 9.66 12.84
CA ASP A 163 1.93 8.56 11.89
C ASP A 163 2.09 7.24 12.66
N PRO A 164 1.25 6.22 12.40
CA PRO A 164 1.39 4.93 13.06
C PRO A 164 2.64 4.16 12.63
N THR A 165 3.31 4.59 11.56
CA THR A 165 4.64 4.09 11.17
C THR A 165 5.78 4.84 11.86
N GLU A 166 5.44 5.75 12.78
CA GLU A 166 6.35 6.66 13.47
C GLU A 166 7.22 7.41 12.44
N PHE A 167 8.54 7.27 12.52
CA PHE A 167 9.47 7.93 11.62
C PHE A 167 9.51 7.31 10.21
N GLY A 168 8.68 6.30 9.92
CA GLY A 168 8.50 5.72 8.59
C GLY A 168 8.00 6.72 7.55
N GLY A 169 7.15 7.68 7.96
CA GLY A 169 6.68 8.81 7.13
C GLY A 169 7.61 10.04 7.13
N GLY A 170 8.72 9.98 7.87
CA GLY A 170 9.69 11.06 8.06
C GLY A 170 9.70 11.63 9.48
N ASN A 171 10.48 12.70 9.67
CA ASN A 171 10.71 13.31 10.98
C ASN A 171 9.54 14.15 11.53
N ASN A 172 8.53 14.42 10.72
CA ASN A 172 7.31 15.11 11.14
C ASN A 172 6.12 14.13 11.05
N LEU A 173 5.67 13.66 12.22
CA LEU A 173 4.65 12.62 12.35
C LEU A 173 3.23 13.08 11.93
N TYR A 174 3.03 14.37 11.69
CA TYR A 174 1.74 14.93 11.31
C TYR A 174 1.69 15.39 9.85
N ARG A 175 2.82 15.35 9.14
CA ARG A 175 2.95 15.92 7.79
C ARG A 175 2.10 15.17 6.77
N TYR A 176 1.40 15.93 5.94
CA TYR A 176 0.71 15.39 4.78
C TYR A 176 1.59 15.47 3.53
N ALA A 177 1.71 14.34 2.82
CA ALA A 177 2.32 14.26 1.47
C ALA A 177 3.67 15.00 1.33
N GLY A 178 4.50 14.98 2.38
CA GLY A 178 5.84 15.55 2.32
C GLY A 178 5.86 17.08 2.15
N ASP A 179 4.76 17.75 2.47
CA ASP A 179 4.50 19.17 2.14
C ASP A 179 4.49 19.45 0.62
N GLN A 180 4.23 18.43 -0.20
CA GLN A 180 4.15 18.49 -1.66
C GLN A 180 2.77 18.03 -2.19
N PRO A 181 1.65 18.58 -1.69
CA PRO A 181 0.31 18.05 -1.94
C PRO A 181 -0.19 18.23 -3.38
N LEU A 182 0.56 18.94 -4.23
CA LEU A 182 0.24 19.13 -5.65
C LEU A 182 0.71 17.96 -6.54
N ILE A 183 1.63 17.14 -6.04
CA ILE A 183 2.25 16.03 -6.80
C ILE A 183 2.31 14.71 -6.00
N ALA A 184 1.93 14.75 -4.72
CA ALA A 184 1.95 13.60 -3.85
C ALA A 184 0.63 13.45 -3.09
N GLY A 185 0.23 12.20 -2.89
CA GLY A 185 -0.88 11.82 -2.01
C GLY A 185 -0.39 10.99 -0.83
N ASP A 186 -1.30 10.67 0.09
CA ASP A 186 -1.11 9.65 1.14
C ASP A 186 -2.33 8.71 1.25
N PRO A 187 -2.67 7.90 0.22
CA PRO A 187 -3.80 6.99 0.22
C PRO A 187 -4.04 6.18 1.52
N MET A 188 -2.98 5.74 2.20
CA MET A 188 -3.13 4.91 3.40
C MET A 188 -3.13 5.72 4.71
N GLY A 189 -2.79 7.01 4.65
CA GLY A 189 -2.58 7.83 5.84
C GLY A 189 -1.38 7.37 6.64
N THR A 190 -0.35 6.82 6.00
CA THR A 190 0.86 6.28 6.65
C THR A 190 2.14 6.60 5.89
N GLN A 191 2.07 7.33 4.78
CA GLN A 191 3.19 7.53 3.87
C GLN A 191 3.47 9.02 3.66
N GLY A 192 4.71 9.42 3.90
CA GLY A 192 5.14 10.80 3.68
C GLY A 192 5.25 11.20 2.21
N VAL A 193 5.34 10.25 1.26
CA VAL A 193 5.48 10.54 -0.18
C VAL A 193 4.96 9.34 -0.99
N ILE A 194 3.85 9.49 -1.72
CA ILE A 194 3.58 8.68 -2.91
C ILE A 194 3.43 9.63 -4.09
N ASP A 195 4.35 9.52 -5.06
CA ASP A 195 4.30 10.23 -6.33
C ASP A 195 3.02 9.81 -7.07
N SER A 196 2.01 10.67 -7.08
CA SER A 196 0.64 10.31 -7.52
C SER A 196 0.55 10.07 -9.02
N ILE A 197 1.62 10.35 -9.77
CA ILE A 197 1.75 10.10 -11.22
C ILE A 197 1.96 8.63 -11.59
N LEU A 198 2.11 7.69 -10.63
CA LEU A 198 2.32 6.27 -10.93
C LEU A 198 1.09 5.35 -10.73
N ASN A 199 -0.05 5.85 -10.25
CA ASN A 199 -1.26 5.02 -10.08
C ASN A 199 -2.07 4.78 -11.37
N HIS A 200 -1.59 5.21 -12.54
CA HIS A 200 -2.28 5.05 -13.84
C HIS A 200 -1.71 3.96 -14.76
N PHE A 201 -0.79 3.12 -14.28
CA PHE A 201 -0.25 1.98 -15.03
C PHE A 201 -0.52 0.65 -14.34
N TYR A 202 -1.79 0.36 -14.06
CA TYR A 202 -2.24 -1.02 -14.20
C TYR A 202 -2.49 -1.25 -15.69
N PRO A 203 -1.74 -2.13 -16.40
CA PRO A 203 -2.19 -2.56 -17.71
C PRO A 203 -3.60 -3.18 -17.55
N PRO A 204 -4.51 -3.00 -18.53
CA PRO A 204 -5.82 -3.62 -18.46
C PRO A 204 -5.67 -5.15 -18.26
N PRO A 205 -6.59 -5.81 -17.55
CA PRO A 205 -6.56 -7.26 -17.45
C PRO A 205 -6.54 -7.88 -18.85
N PRO A 206 -5.83 -9.00 -19.04
CA PRO A 206 -5.83 -9.69 -20.33
C PRO A 206 -7.27 -10.02 -20.73
N PRO A 207 -7.59 -9.99 -22.03
CA PRO A 207 -8.93 -10.34 -22.51
C PRO A 207 -9.33 -11.73 -21.99
N PRO A 208 -10.63 -11.98 -21.74
CA PRO A 208 -11.09 -13.27 -21.23
C PRO A 208 -10.59 -14.41 -22.13
N PRO A 209 -10.21 -15.57 -21.55
CA PRO A 209 -9.63 -16.66 -22.31
C PRO A 209 -10.57 -17.08 -23.44
N SER A 210 -9.99 -17.25 -24.63
CA SER A 210 -10.69 -17.77 -25.81
C SER A 210 -11.45 -19.05 -25.44
N PRO A 211 -12.68 -19.29 -25.96
CA PRO A 211 -13.47 -20.49 -25.67
C PRO A 211 -12.77 -21.83 -25.96
N ASN A 212 -11.59 -21.81 -26.59
CA ASN A 212 -10.84 -22.97 -27.03
C ASN A 212 -9.43 -23.10 -26.38
N ALA A 213 -9.12 -22.36 -25.31
CA ALA A 213 -7.87 -22.57 -24.59
C ALA A 213 -7.91 -23.91 -23.82
N PRO A 214 -6.87 -24.77 -23.92
CA PRO A 214 -6.81 -26.01 -23.15
C PRO A 214 -6.76 -25.70 -21.64
N PRO A 215 -7.35 -26.55 -20.78
CA PRO A 215 -7.37 -26.29 -19.34
C PRO A 215 -5.93 -26.31 -18.78
N GLY A 216 -5.48 -25.15 -18.31
CA GLY A 216 -4.25 -25.06 -17.51
C GLY A 216 -4.45 -25.73 -16.15
N PRO A 217 -3.35 -26.15 -15.47
CA PRO A 217 -3.44 -26.84 -14.19
C PRO A 217 -4.15 -25.95 -13.16
N ALA A 218 -5.15 -26.52 -12.49
CA ALA A 218 -5.89 -25.85 -11.43
C ALA A 218 -4.91 -25.44 -10.31
N MET A 219 -4.85 -24.15 -10.01
CA MET A 219 -4.08 -23.63 -8.89
C MET A 219 -4.79 -24.05 -7.60
N LEU A 220 -4.20 -24.99 -6.86
CA LEU A 220 -4.65 -25.36 -5.52
C LEU A 220 -4.28 -24.21 -4.57
N ILE A 221 -5.23 -23.34 -4.25
CA ILE A 221 -5.08 -22.37 -3.16
C ILE A 221 -5.26 -23.15 -1.86
N THR A 222 -4.16 -23.48 -1.19
CA THR A 222 -4.20 -23.96 0.20
C THR A 222 -4.29 -22.74 1.13
N ASP A 223 -5.47 -22.55 1.72
CA ASP A 223 -5.70 -21.58 2.79
C ASP A 223 -4.77 -21.85 3.99
N TYR A 224 -4.01 -20.85 4.41
CA TYR A 224 -3.46 -20.79 5.77
C TYR A 224 -3.99 -19.55 6.46
N SER A 225 -5.20 -19.68 7.01
CA SER A 225 -5.58 -18.92 8.20
C SER A 225 -5.18 -19.75 9.42
N THR A 226 -4.36 -19.21 10.32
CA THR A 226 -4.46 -19.39 11.77
C THR A 226 -3.40 -18.57 12.52
N SER A 227 -3.93 -17.71 13.40
CA SER A 227 -3.45 -17.46 14.77
C SER A 227 -2.16 -16.65 14.99
N ALA A 228 -2.38 -15.43 15.47
CA ALA A 228 -1.42 -14.61 16.18
C ALA A 228 -0.95 -15.24 17.51
N THR A 229 0.32 -15.01 17.85
CA THR A 229 0.77 -14.92 19.26
C THR A 229 1.86 -13.86 19.38
N VAL A 230 1.64 -12.91 20.28
CA VAL A 230 2.61 -11.94 20.79
C VAL A 230 3.50 -12.63 21.82
N VAL A 231 4.83 -12.55 21.66
CA VAL A 231 5.84 -12.75 22.72
C VAL A 231 7.02 -11.84 22.37
N GLY A 232 7.26 -10.75 23.09
CA GLY A 232 8.04 -10.72 24.33
C GLY A 232 9.51 -10.42 24.02
N TRP A 233 9.94 -9.18 24.28
CA TRP A 233 11.31 -8.68 24.07
C TRP A 233 12.22 -9.10 25.24
N GLU A 234 13.43 -9.58 24.96
CA GLU A 234 14.54 -9.66 25.94
C GLU A 234 15.82 -8.99 25.39
N PRO A 235 16.67 -8.37 26.24
CA PRO A 235 17.84 -7.58 25.82
C PRO A 235 19.09 -8.45 25.54
N PRO A 236 20.16 -7.86 24.97
CA PRO A 236 21.15 -8.58 24.16
C PRO A 236 22.33 -9.13 24.97
N GLY A 237 22.69 -10.39 24.69
CA GLY A 237 24.01 -10.93 25.04
C GLY A 237 24.10 -12.45 25.05
N SER A 238 24.37 -13.07 23.89
CA SER A 238 25.40 -14.12 23.73
C SER A 238 25.31 -14.71 22.33
N GLN A 239 26.47 -14.75 21.66
CA GLN A 239 26.71 -15.50 20.42
C GLN A 239 26.49 -16.99 20.69
N ASN A 240 25.66 -17.67 19.90
CA ASN A 240 25.78 -19.11 19.69
C ASN A 240 25.23 -19.51 18.31
N HIS A 241 26.14 -19.98 17.47
CA HIS A 241 25.87 -20.74 16.25
C HIS A 241 25.18 -22.07 16.59
N ASN A 242 24.37 -22.58 15.64
CA ASN A 242 23.71 -23.89 15.63
C ASN A 242 22.39 -24.04 16.42
N ARG A 243 21.37 -23.28 16.03
CA ARG A 243 19.98 -23.79 16.08
C ARG A 243 19.39 -23.81 14.66
N PRO A 244 18.65 -24.86 14.28
CA PRO A 244 17.87 -24.82 13.05
C PRO A 244 16.84 -23.70 13.23
N VAL A 245 17.02 -22.63 12.46
CA VAL A 245 16.07 -21.52 12.42
C VAL A 245 14.77 -22.08 11.82
N PRO A 246 13.60 -21.84 12.43
CA PRO A 246 12.33 -22.32 11.88
C PRO A 246 12.21 -21.83 10.44
N GLU A 247 11.73 -22.68 9.55
CA GLU A 247 11.37 -22.31 8.18
C GLU A 247 10.40 -21.11 8.26
N TYR A 248 10.94 -19.91 8.05
CA TYR A 248 10.18 -18.67 8.20
C TYR A 248 9.15 -18.62 7.06
N ALA A 249 7.88 -18.49 7.41
CA ALA A 249 6.84 -18.13 6.45
C ALA A 249 7.27 -16.87 5.68
N PRO A 250 6.97 -16.77 4.36
CA PRO A 250 7.44 -15.64 3.57
C PRO A 250 7.05 -14.29 4.16
N ASN A 251 8.02 -13.38 4.28
CA ASN A 251 7.80 -12.01 4.76
C ASN A 251 7.63 -11.01 3.61
N GLY A 252 7.26 -11.53 2.44
CA GLY A 252 7.13 -10.78 1.21
C GLY A 252 7.40 -11.59 -0.04
N TRP A 253 6.99 -11.06 -1.18
CA TRP A 253 7.32 -11.61 -2.49
C TRP A 253 8.20 -10.66 -3.26
N THR A 254 9.12 -11.26 -3.99
CA THR A 254 9.87 -10.61 -5.04
C THR A 254 9.21 -10.92 -6.35
N THR A 255 8.87 -9.91 -7.14
CA THR A 255 8.30 -10.10 -8.47
C THR A 255 9.10 -9.32 -9.51
N PHE A 256 9.52 -10.02 -10.55
CA PHE A 256 10.05 -9.44 -11.77
C PHE A 256 8.94 -9.33 -12.80
N TYR A 257 8.82 -8.16 -13.43
CA TYR A 257 7.76 -7.86 -14.40
C TYR A 257 8.34 -7.71 -15.80
N PRO A 258 8.55 -8.81 -16.55
CA PRO A 258 8.97 -8.72 -17.94
C PRO A 258 7.82 -8.12 -18.75
N GLY A 259 7.85 -6.81 -19.02
CA GLY A 259 6.75 -6.13 -19.71
C GLY A 259 6.37 -6.77 -21.05
N GLY A 260 5.15 -6.52 -21.53
CA GLY A 260 4.57 -7.20 -22.70
C GLY A 260 3.68 -8.39 -22.27
N ASP A 261 3.64 -9.46 -23.06
CA ASP A 261 2.84 -10.67 -22.81
C ASP A 261 3.56 -11.73 -21.94
N ALA A 262 4.72 -11.39 -21.39
CA ALA A 262 5.50 -12.33 -20.57
C ALA A 262 4.99 -12.33 -19.13
N GLU A 263 4.82 -13.53 -18.56
CA GLU A 263 4.31 -13.68 -17.20
C GLU A 263 5.30 -13.15 -16.15
N PRO A 264 4.81 -12.45 -15.10
CA PRO A 264 5.63 -12.08 -13.96
C PRO A 264 6.22 -13.29 -13.26
N ILE A 265 7.48 -13.16 -12.82
CA ILE A 265 8.17 -14.21 -12.08
C ILE A 265 8.21 -13.79 -10.62
N SER A 266 7.45 -14.49 -9.78
CA SER A 266 7.40 -14.25 -8.34
C SER A 266 8.15 -15.32 -7.56
N ILE A 267 9.02 -14.87 -6.66
CA ILE A 267 9.86 -15.70 -5.79
C ILE A 267 9.67 -15.23 -4.35
N PRO A 268 9.52 -16.12 -3.36
CA PRO A 268 9.46 -15.73 -1.97
C PRO A 268 10.72 -14.93 -1.58
N SER A 269 10.53 -13.75 -1.00
CA SER A 269 11.63 -13.01 -0.36
C SER A 269 11.57 -13.25 1.14
N LEU A 270 12.69 -13.65 1.74
CA LEU A 270 12.71 -14.26 3.07
C LEU A 270 13.68 -13.55 4.02
N THR A 271 13.80 -12.22 3.93
CA THR A 271 14.83 -11.49 4.69
C THR A 271 14.29 -10.33 5.50
N LEU A 272 14.47 -10.40 6.82
CA LEU A 272 14.44 -9.23 7.69
C LEU A 272 15.80 -8.52 7.59
N PRO A 273 15.83 -7.19 7.46
CA PRO A 273 17.07 -6.43 7.51
C PRO A 273 17.73 -6.58 8.88
N GLN A 274 19.06 -6.63 8.93
CA GLN A 274 19.82 -6.49 10.17
C GLN A 274 19.59 -5.09 10.76
N SER A 275 19.78 -4.94 12.07
CA SER A 275 19.65 -3.65 12.76
C SER A 275 20.59 -2.56 12.23
N SER A 276 21.69 -2.95 11.57
CA SER A 276 22.65 -2.07 10.90
C SER A 276 22.30 -1.74 9.45
N ALA A 277 21.19 -2.25 8.92
CA ALA A 277 20.75 -1.94 7.56
C ALA A 277 20.36 -0.46 7.44
N LYS A 278 20.44 0.06 6.21
CA LYS A 278 19.99 1.42 5.93
C LYS A 278 18.49 1.57 6.20
N PRO A 279 18.02 2.76 6.63
CA PRO A 279 16.60 3.03 6.84
C PRO A 279 15.76 2.64 5.62
N GLY A 280 14.67 1.93 5.88
CA GLY A 280 13.73 1.47 4.86
C GLY A 280 14.11 0.15 4.19
N ALA A 281 15.27 -0.46 4.46
CA ALA A 281 15.77 -1.63 3.73
C ALA A 281 14.93 -2.93 3.84
N GLY A 282 13.97 -2.99 4.76
CA GLY A 282 12.97 -4.07 4.83
C GLY A 282 11.62 -3.74 4.18
N LEU A 283 11.37 -2.49 3.82
CA LEU A 283 10.07 -2.01 3.31
C LEU A 283 9.82 -2.45 1.86
N PRO A 284 8.54 -2.51 1.42
CA PRO A 284 8.20 -2.68 0.02
C PRO A 284 8.93 -1.68 -0.87
N TYR A 285 9.31 -2.12 -2.06
CA TYR A 285 10.11 -1.33 -2.99
C TYR A 285 9.87 -1.82 -4.41
N CYS A 286 9.70 -0.91 -5.36
CA CYS A 286 9.82 -1.21 -6.77
C CYS A 286 11.00 -0.45 -7.37
N SER A 287 11.79 -1.11 -8.21
CA SER A 287 12.96 -0.49 -8.84
C SER A 287 12.55 0.61 -9.81
N GLY A 288 13.12 1.81 -9.61
CA GLY A 288 12.94 2.94 -10.53
C GLY A 288 13.87 2.89 -11.75
N TRP A 289 14.79 1.92 -11.79
CA TRP A 289 15.81 1.76 -12.83
C TRP A 289 15.93 0.29 -13.22
N GLY A 290 16.55 0.04 -14.38
CA GLY A 290 16.77 -1.31 -14.89
C GLY A 290 17.66 -2.15 -14.00
N VAL A 291 17.32 -3.42 -13.91
CA VAL A 291 18.14 -4.41 -13.23
C VAL A 291 19.36 -4.78 -14.06
N THR A 292 20.52 -4.86 -13.42
CA THR A 292 21.74 -5.41 -14.03
C THR A 292 22.07 -6.73 -13.35
N VAL A 293 22.18 -7.79 -14.14
CA VAL A 293 22.61 -9.10 -13.65
C VAL A 293 24.11 -9.19 -13.76
N GLU A 294 24.78 -9.24 -12.62
CA GLU A 294 26.23 -9.37 -12.55
C GLU A 294 26.61 -10.78 -12.11
N SER A 295 27.44 -11.45 -12.89
CA SER A 295 28.12 -12.67 -12.45
C SER A 295 29.28 -12.28 -11.52
N ARG A 296 28.96 -11.95 -10.26
CA ARG A 296 29.91 -11.60 -9.21
C ARG A 296 30.01 -12.71 -8.16
N PRO A 297 30.76 -13.80 -8.44
CA PRO A 297 30.96 -14.85 -7.47
C PRO A 297 31.75 -14.33 -6.27
N GLY A 298 31.18 -14.45 -5.08
CA GLY A 298 31.83 -14.00 -3.86
C GLY A 298 31.07 -14.46 -2.61
N ALA A 299 31.80 -14.68 -1.51
CA ALA A 299 31.20 -15.17 -0.27
C ALA A 299 30.02 -14.31 0.22
N ALA A 300 30.02 -13.00 -0.09
CA ALA A 300 28.94 -12.09 0.27
C ALA A 300 27.65 -12.27 -0.55
N PHE A 301 27.73 -12.78 -1.80
CA PHE A 301 26.63 -12.73 -2.77
C PHE A 301 26.28 -14.12 -3.33
N GLY A 302 27.13 -15.12 -3.17
CA GLY A 302 26.97 -16.42 -3.80
C GLY A 302 27.46 -16.38 -5.23
N GLY A 303 26.75 -17.02 -6.16
CA GLY A 303 27.14 -17.10 -7.57
C GLY A 303 26.72 -15.91 -8.44
N THR A 304 25.60 -15.25 -8.07
CA THR A 304 24.93 -14.26 -8.91
C THR A 304 24.38 -13.12 -8.06
N LEU A 305 24.56 -11.89 -8.54
CA LEU A 305 24.04 -10.66 -7.96
C LEU A 305 23.12 -9.98 -8.97
N ILE A 306 21.94 -9.55 -8.54
CA ILE A 306 21.05 -8.71 -9.36
C ILE A 306 21.00 -7.34 -8.70
N ASN A 307 21.56 -6.34 -9.38
CA ASN A 307 21.51 -4.96 -8.93
C ASN A 307 20.14 -4.37 -9.23
N THR A 308 19.44 -3.88 -8.20
CA THR A 308 18.06 -3.37 -8.33
C THR A 308 17.97 -1.86 -8.56
N GLY A 309 19.11 -1.17 -8.66
CA GLY A 309 19.12 0.28 -8.86
C GLY A 309 18.54 1.08 -7.68
N ASP A 310 18.59 0.53 -6.45
CA ASP A 310 18.30 1.27 -5.19
C ASP A 310 19.60 1.66 -4.42
N PRO A 311 20.53 2.45 -5.00
CA PRO A 311 21.76 2.82 -4.29
C PRO A 311 21.53 3.56 -2.95
N PRO A 312 20.49 4.41 -2.78
CA PRO A 312 20.22 5.05 -1.50
C PRO A 312 20.01 4.04 -0.36
N ARG A 313 19.26 2.96 -0.61
CA ARG A 313 18.93 1.96 0.42
C ARG A 313 19.82 0.71 0.38
N GLY A 314 20.64 0.55 -0.67
CA GLY A 314 21.66 -0.50 -0.78
C GLY A 314 21.05 -1.90 -0.94
N ARG A 315 20.06 -2.03 -1.83
CA ARG A 315 19.34 -3.29 -2.02
C ARG A 315 19.73 -3.96 -3.33
N ASP A 316 20.51 -5.01 -3.22
CA ASP A 316 20.70 -5.96 -4.31
C ASP A 316 20.00 -7.28 -3.96
N ILE A 317 19.82 -8.14 -4.95
CA ILE A 317 19.29 -9.49 -4.75
C ILE A 317 20.45 -10.47 -4.90
N HIS A 318 20.62 -11.34 -3.92
CA HIS A 318 21.68 -12.34 -3.94
C HIS A 318 21.34 -13.55 -3.05
N GLY A 319 22.06 -14.66 -3.26
CA GLY A 319 21.82 -15.88 -2.48
C GLY A 319 22.79 -16.07 -1.32
N GLY A 320 24.09 -15.86 -1.58
CA GLY A 320 25.16 -16.11 -0.61
C GLY A 320 25.19 -15.12 0.55
N GLY A 321 26.21 -15.26 1.40
CA GLY A 321 26.41 -14.39 2.55
C GLY A 321 27.68 -14.73 3.31
N SER A 322 28.42 -13.70 3.72
CA SER A 322 29.78 -13.80 4.27
C SER A 322 29.90 -14.62 5.55
N GLY A 323 28.79 -14.89 6.25
CA GLY A 323 28.73 -15.72 7.45
C GLY A 323 28.30 -17.17 7.24
N LEU A 324 28.08 -17.61 5.99
CA LEU A 324 27.68 -18.99 5.70
C LEU A 324 28.87 -19.94 5.59
N ALA A 325 28.68 -21.18 6.08
CA ALA A 325 29.65 -22.26 5.90
C ALA A 325 29.93 -22.60 4.43
N ASN A 326 28.90 -22.54 3.58
CA ASN A 326 29.03 -22.61 2.13
C ASN A 326 28.14 -21.56 1.45
N PRO A 327 28.69 -20.41 1.03
CA PRO A 327 27.94 -19.34 0.39
C PRO A 327 27.37 -19.68 -1.00
N TYR A 328 27.81 -20.79 -1.63
CA TYR A 328 27.44 -21.19 -2.98
C TYR A 328 26.49 -22.40 -3.02
N ALA A 329 26.08 -22.94 -1.87
CA ALA A 329 25.12 -24.04 -1.82
C ALA A 329 23.77 -23.59 -2.42
N PRO A 330 23.02 -24.48 -3.12
CA PRO A 330 21.74 -24.13 -3.74
C PRO A 330 20.66 -23.74 -2.72
N ASN A 331 20.60 -24.48 -1.60
CA ASN A 331 19.61 -24.31 -0.52
C ASN A 331 20.26 -23.86 0.79
N GLN A 332 20.99 -22.75 0.71
CA GLN A 332 21.68 -22.17 1.86
C GLN A 332 20.70 -21.56 2.88
N PRO A 333 21.06 -21.54 4.18
CA PRO A 333 20.26 -20.88 5.20
C PRO A 333 20.02 -19.40 4.88
N LEU A 334 18.79 -18.96 5.13
CA LEU A 334 18.36 -17.58 4.92
C LEU A 334 18.72 -16.77 6.17
N THR A 335 19.81 -16.01 6.09
CA THR A 335 20.28 -15.15 7.18
C THR A 335 20.03 -13.68 6.84
N MET A 336 19.73 -12.88 7.87
CA MET A 336 19.54 -11.43 7.74
C MET A 336 20.72 -10.75 7.04
N THR A 337 20.43 -9.70 6.27
CA THR A 337 21.40 -8.92 5.48
C THR A 337 21.41 -7.45 5.91
N ASN A 338 22.43 -6.68 5.54
CA ASN A 338 22.47 -5.23 5.74
C ASN A 338 21.57 -4.44 4.75
N GLY A 339 20.47 -5.05 4.30
CA GLY A 339 19.44 -4.40 3.49
C GLY A 339 19.18 -5.00 2.11
N CYS A 340 20.01 -5.95 1.67
CA CYS A 340 19.80 -6.70 0.43
C CYS A 340 18.66 -7.72 0.55
N THR A 341 17.96 -8.00 -0.53
CA THR A 341 16.97 -9.09 -0.56
C THR A 341 17.72 -10.41 -0.77
N ARG A 342 17.51 -11.37 0.12
CA ARG A 342 18.14 -12.69 0.05
C ARG A 342 17.16 -13.78 -0.34
N MET A 343 17.61 -14.68 -1.21
CA MET A 343 16.88 -15.87 -1.70
C MET A 343 17.81 -17.09 -1.76
N HIS A 344 17.32 -18.26 -2.17
CA HIS A 344 18.19 -19.40 -2.49
C HIS A 344 19.05 -19.13 -3.74
N ASN A 345 20.27 -19.67 -3.79
CA ASN A 345 21.18 -19.38 -4.92
C ASN A 345 20.58 -19.86 -6.26
N GLU A 346 19.81 -20.94 -6.24
CA GLU A 346 19.10 -21.45 -7.42
C GLU A 346 17.99 -20.50 -7.89
N ASP A 347 17.23 -19.91 -6.97
CA ASP A 347 16.19 -18.94 -7.28
C ASP A 347 16.75 -17.66 -7.89
N VAL A 348 17.85 -17.14 -7.31
CA VAL A 348 18.55 -15.97 -7.87
C VAL A 348 19.08 -16.28 -9.27
N GLN A 349 19.59 -17.50 -9.49
CA GLN A 349 20.08 -17.91 -10.81
C GLN A 349 18.95 -18.03 -11.83
N ASN A 350 17.81 -18.62 -11.45
CA ASN A 350 16.64 -18.75 -12.31
C ASN A 350 16.08 -17.38 -12.69
N LEU A 351 15.96 -16.47 -11.72
CA LEU A 351 15.55 -15.10 -11.95
C LEU A 351 16.52 -14.36 -12.88
N ALA A 352 17.82 -14.47 -12.62
CA ALA A 352 18.87 -13.87 -13.44
C ALA A 352 18.85 -14.37 -14.89
N ASN A 353 18.62 -15.67 -15.10
CA ASN A 353 18.52 -16.26 -16.43
C ASN A 353 17.28 -15.74 -17.17
N ALA A 354 16.14 -15.64 -16.50
CA ALA A 354 14.92 -15.09 -17.08
C ALA A 354 15.08 -13.61 -17.48
N ILE A 355 15.71 -12.80 -16.63
CA ILE A 355 16.04 -11.40 -16.93
C ILE A 355 16.91 -11.32 -18.19
N LYS A 356 18.01 -12.09 -18.24
CA LYS A 356 18.93 -12.11 -19.37
C LYS A 356 18.24 -12.55 -20.66
N GLN A 357 17.42 -13.59 -20.60
CA GLN A 357 16.66 -14.10 -21.75
C GLN A 357 15.66 -13.05 -22.26
N TYR A 358 14.96 -12.37 -21.36
CA TYR A 358 14.06 -11.29 -21.75
C TYR A 358 14.81 -10.13 -22.42
N GLN A 359 15.95 -9.69 -21.85
CA GLN A 359 16.78 -8.61 -22.42
C GLN A 359 17.34 -8.99 -23.80
N GLN A 360 17.71 -10.25 -24.00
CA GLN A 360 18.16 -10.76 -25.30
C GLN A 360 17.04 -10.75 -26.34
N ASN A 361 15.83 -11.14 -25.94
CA ASN A 361 14.66 -11.17 -26.83
C ASN A 361 14.10 -9.76 -27.10
N ASN A 362 14.38 -8.79 -26.23
CA ASN A 362 13.84 -7.43 -26.30
C ASN A 362 14.96 -6.39 -26.14
N PRO A 363 15.89 -6.25 -27.11
CA PRO A 363 17.08 -5.40 -26.98
C PRO A 363 16.79 -3.90 -26.86
N ASN A 364 15.56 -3.47 -27.20
CA ASN A 364 15.10 -2.09 -27.11
C ASN A 364 14.07 -1.88 -25.98
N ALA A 365 13.80 -2.90 -25.15
CA ALA A 365 12.84 -2.76 -24.07
C ALA A 365 13.34 -1.76 -23.01
N PRO A 366 12.43 -0.99 -22.40
CA PRO A 366 12.79 -0.12 -21.30
C PRO A 366 13.32 -0.92 -20.10
N PRO A 367 14.02 -0.26 -19.18
CA PRO A 367 14.55 -0.89 -17.98
C PRO A 367 13.44 -1.56 -17.16
N ILE A 368 13.63 -2.83 -16.80
CA ILE A 368 12.56 -3.67 -16.25
C ILE A 368 12.41 -3.46 -14.75
N GLN A 369 11.15 -3.33 -14.31
CA GLN A 369 10.80 -3.11 -12.92
C GLN A 369 10.82 -4.41 -12.12
N TYR A 370 11.37 -4.33 -10.92
CA TYR A 370 11.36 -5.36 -9.90
C TYR A 370 10.62 -4.82 -8.69
N CYS A 371 9.68 -5.57 -8.11
CA CYS A 371 9.03 -5.19 -6.87
C CYS A 371 9.25 -6.21 -5.76
N ARG A 372 9.42 -5.71 -4.55
CA ARG A 372 9.32 -6.46 -3.31
C ARG A 372 8.04 -6.03 -2.58
N SER A 373 7.14 -6.96 -2.31
CA SER A 373 6.03 -6.80 -1.36
C SER A 373 6.43 -7.32 0.02
N GLN A 374 5.64 -6.98 1.05
CA GLN A 374 5.68 -7.63 2.36
C GLN A 374 4.47 -8.55 2.51
#